data_AF-A0A525CJ09-F1
#
_entry.id   AF-A0A525CJ09-F1
#
_cell.length_a   1.000
_cell.length_b   1.000
_cell.length_c   1.000
_cell.angle_alpha   90.00
_cell.angle_beta   90.00
_cell.angle_gamma   90.00
#
_symmetry.space_group_name_H-M   'P 1'
#
loop_
_entity.id
_entity.type
_entity.pdbx_description
1 polymer ?
#
loop_
_entity_poly.entity_id
_entity_poly.type
_entity_poly.pdbx_seq_one_letter_code
_entity_poly.pdbx_strand_id
1 'polypeptide(L)'
;GADNDYDQNTFEPHYELITSEDQVQIYETIMGDSDGNITYTLLRGATYLKDNRITPQGFEKSEVPADVAVHGKANTDADFNLGSDEIVYRFPVPSVGELEIQVTLNYQIIMHGFLQDLYKDNTLPEVKIFKRMYEDQPFKHEKIADTHAKVVTK
;
A
#
# COMPACT_ATOMS: atom_id res chain seq x y z
N GLY A 1 -9.21 4.96 -0.69
CA GLY A 1 -8.61 3.75 -1.26
C GLY A 1 -7.44 4.20 -2.08
N ALA A 2 -6.21 3.96 -1.62
CA ALA A 2 -5.02 4.70 -2.06
C ALA A 2 -5.23 6.22 -1.92
N ASP A 3 -5.60 6.68 -0.73
CA ASP A 3 -5.94 8.09 -0.46
C ASP A 3 -4.88 9.10 -0.96
N ASN A 4 -3.61 8.70 -0.99
CA ASN A 4 -2.50 9.48 -1.51
C ASN A 4 -2.56 9.75 -3.03
N ASP A 5 -3.31 8.97 -3.80
CA ASP A 5 -3.57 9.22 -5.22
C ASP A 5 -4.52 10.40 -5.41
N TYR A 6 -5.39 10.69 -4.43
CA TYR A 6 -6.30 11.83 -4.43
C TYR A 6 -5.68 13.07 -3.76
N ASP A 7 -5.06 12.89 -2.59
CA ASP A 7 -4.36 13.95 -1.85
C ASP A 7 -3.00 13.47 -1.35
N GLN A 8 -1.93 14.02 -1.90
CA GLN A 8 -0.55 13.63 -1.55
C GLN A 8 -0.16 13.93 -0.09
N ASN A 9 -1.00 14.65 0.66
CA ASN A 9 -0.80 14.91 2.10
C ASN A 9 -1.51 13.89 3.01
N THR A 10 -2.12 12.85 2.44
CA THR A 10 -2.71 11.74 3.17
C THR A 10 -2.15 10.40 2.66
N PHE A 11 -2.45 9.31 3.36
CA PHE A 11 -2.12 7.95 2.94
C PHE A 11 -3.07 6.95 3.62
N GLU A 12 -3.25 5.78 3.02
CA GLU A 12 -4.06 4.72 3.61
C GLU A 12 -3.44 4.21 4.91
N PRO A 13 -4.22 4.11 6.01
CA PRO A 13 -3.73 3.42 7.20
C PRO A 13 -3.51 1.94 6.90
N HIS A 14 -2.77 1.26 7.76
CA HIS A 14 -2.84 -0.19 7.84
C HIS A 14 -4.17 -0.59 8.50
N TYR A 15 -4.89 -1.52 7.89
CA TYR A 15 -6.19 -2.00 8.33
C TYR A 15 -6.06 -3.42 8.88
N GLU A 16 -6.63 -3.66 10.07
CA GLU A 16 -7.01 -5.00 10.56
C GLU A 16 -8.42 -5.39 10.08
N LEU A 17 -9.26 -4.37 9.79
CA LEU A 17 -10.66 -4.53 9.39
C LEU A 17 -11.01 -3.57 8.25
N ILE A 18 -11.48 -4.13 7.14
CA ILE A 18 -12.00 -3.40 5.97
C ILE A 18 -13.52 -3.55 5.93
N THR A 19 -14.23 -2.43 5.87
CA THR A 19 -15.70 -2.37 5.96
C THR A 19 -16.39 -1.66 4.81
N SER A 20 -15.61 -1.03 3.92
CA SER A 20 -16.12 -0.21 2.82
C SER A 20 -15.23 -0.36 1.59
N GLU A 21 -15.80 -0.10 0.42
CA GLU A 21 -15.13 -0.26 -0.88
C GLU A 21 -14.00 0.75 -1.12
N ASP A 22 -14.01 1.86 -0.38
CA ASP A 22 -12.96 2.86 -0.38
C ASP A 22 -11.78 2.50 0.54
N GLN A 23 -11.83 1.40 1.28
CA GLN A 23 -10.73 0.95 2.14
C GLN A 23 -9.95 -0.15 1.44
N VAL A 24 -8.65 0.07 1.22
CA VAL A 24 -7.77 -0.89 0.56
C VAL A 24 -6.52 -1.10 1.41
N GLN A 25 -6.18 -2.35 1.73
CA GLN A 25 -4.92 -2.65 2.38
C GLN A 25 -3.78 -2.44 1.39
N ILE A 26 -2.90 -1.49 1.71
CA ILE A 26 -1.69 -1.20 0.92
C ILE A 26 -0.47 -1.39 1.82
N TYR A 27 0.41 -2.31 1.39
CA TYR A 27 1.71 -2.58 2.00
C TYR A 27 2.77 -1.70 1.34
N GLU A 28 3.18 -0.65 2.03
CA GLU A 28 4.03 0.40 1.45
C GLU A 28 4.86 1.12 2.52
N THR A 29 5.83 1.87 2.04
CA THR A 29 6.53 2.89 2.83
C THR A 29 5.96 4.26 2.52
N ILE A 30 5.67 5.04 3.55
CA ILE A 30 5.39 6.48 3.44
C ILE A 30 6.50 7.22 4.18
N MET A 31 7.21 8.09 3.44
CA MET A 31 8.30 8.88 3.97
C MET A 31 7.81 10.26 4.40
N GLY A 32 8.36 10.75 5.52
CA GLY A 32 8.27 12.13 5.98
C GLY A 32 9.57 12.88 5.67
N ASP A 33 9.46 14.18 5.38
CA ASP A 33 10.59 15.09 5.32
C ASP A 33 11.09 15.48 6.71
N SER A 34 12.09 16.37 6.78
CA SER A 34 12.67 16.84 8.05
C SER A 34 11.68 17.61 8.94
N ASP A 35 10.60 18.12 8.36
CA ASP A 35 9.54 18.84 9.07
C ASP A 35 8.38 17.89 9.44
N GLY A 36 8.46 16.60 9.06
CA GLY A 36 7.46 15.58 9.31
C GLY A 36 6.32 15.55 8.30
N ASN A 37 6.38 16.32 7.21
CA ASN A 37 5.38 16.29 6.15
C ASN A 37 5.63 15.11 5.22
N ILE A 38 4.57 14.54 4.64
CA ILE A 38 4.73 13.48 3.63
C ILE A 38 5.55 13.99 2.44
N THR A 39 6.50 13.18 1.98
CA THR A 39 7.30 13.49 0.81
C THR A 39 7.44 12.31 -0.13
N TYR A 40 7.29 12.59 -1.41
CA TYR A 40 7.61 11.66 -2.50
C TYR A 40 8.93 12.02 -3.18
N THR A 41 9.60 13.10 -2.77
CA THR A 41 10.93 13.43 -3.26
C THR A 41 11.97 12.60 -2.50
N LEU A 42 12.64 11.68 -3.19
CA LEU A 42 13.59 10.73 -2.58
C LEU A 42 14.63 11.39 -1.67
N LEU A 43 15.25 12.49 -2.15
CA LEU A 43 16.29 13.21 -1.40
C LEU A 43 15.76 14.06 -0.22
N ARG A 44 14.45 14.12 -0.02
CA ARG A 44 13.82 14.77 1.14
C ARG A 44 13.39 13.78 2.22
N GLY A 45 13.35 12.48 1.94
CA GLY A 45 12.97 11.48 2.93
C GLY A 45 13.92 11.48 4.12
N ALA A 46 13.38 11.69 5.32
CA ALA A 46 14.13 11.76 6.57
C ALA A 46 13.69 10.69 7.59
N THR A 47 12.39 10.37 7.62
CA THR A 47 11.80 9.39 8.54
C THR A 47 10.70 8.60 7.86
N TYR A 48 10.38 7.42 8.38
CA TYR A 48 9.15 6.71 8.01
C TYR A 48 7.98 7.25 8.83
N LEU A 49 6.87 7.54 8.16
CA LEU A 49 5.57 7.82 8.78
C LEU A 49 4.72 6.55 8.85
N LYS A 50 4.93 5.65 7.89
CA LYS A 50 4.36 4.31 7.79
C LYS A 50 5.38 3.40 7.09
N ASP A 51 5.54 2.19 7.59
CA ASP A 51 6.20 1.10 6.89
C ASP A 51 5.54 -0.18 7.38
N ASN A 52 4.62 -0.69 6.57
CA ASN A 52 3.89 -1.93 6.82
C ASN A 52 4.21 -2.97 5.75
N ARG A 53 5.37 -2.93 5.10
CA ARG A 53 5.75 -4.00 4.18
C ARG A 53 5.91 -5.31 4.96
N ILE A 54 5.36 -6.40 4.44
CA ILE A 54 5.37 -7.72 5.10
C ILE A 54 6.79 -8.07 5.55
N THR A 55 6.94 -8.24 6.87
CA THR A 55 8.23 -8.57 7.49
C THR A 55 8.64 -9.99 7.16
N PRO A 56 9.94 -10.32 7.05
CA PRO A 56 10.36 -11.70 6.85
C PRO A 56 10.00 -12.61 8.04
N GLN A 57 10.04 -13.92 7.82
CA GLN A 57 9.86 -14.90 8.89
C GLN A 57 10.94 -14.74 9.97
N GLY A 58 10.54 -14.73 11.25
CA GLY A 58 11.46 -14.53 12.39
C GLY A 58 11.81 -13.06 12.69
N PHE A 59 11.11 -12.10 12.08
CA PHE A 59 11.28 -10.69 12.38
C PHE A 59 10.62 -10.30 13.72
N GLU A 60 11.44 -9.87 14.67
CA GLU A 60 11.00 -9.43 16.00
C GLU A 60 10.89 -7.90 16.07
N LYS A 61 9.68 -7.37 16.00
CA LYS A 61 9.42 -5.91 15.90
C LYS A 61 10.05 -5.09 17.03
N SER A 62 10.20 -5.65 18.24
CA SER A 62 10.79 -4.96 19.39
C SER A 62 12.33 -4.95 19.41
N GLU A 63 12.97 -5.81 18.63
CA GLU A 63 14.43 -6.02 18.69
C GLU A 63 15.18 -5.44 17.49
N VAL A 64 14.46 -4.86 16.54
CA VAL A 64 15.05 -4.29 15.32
C VAL A 64 15.37 -2.81 15.47
N PRO A 65 16.45 -2.31 14.81
CA PRO A 65 16.73 -0.88 14.80
C PRO A 65 15.67 -0.09 14.03
N ALA A 66 15.57 1.21 14.32
CA ALA A 66 14.50 2.08 13.80
C ALA A 66 14.50 2.24 12.27
N ASP A 67 15.63 2.03 11.60
CA ASP A 67 15.80 2.16 10.14
C ASP A 67 15.18 1.01 9.34
N VAL A 68 14.88 -0.11 10.00
CA VAL A 68 14.20 -1.27 9.42
C VAL A 68 12.94 -1.65 10.19
N ALA A 69 12.55 -0.87 11.20
CA ALA A 69 11.38 -1.12 12.03
C ALA A 69 10.06 -0.98 11.25
N VAL A 70 9.00 -1.63 11.77
CA VAL A 70 7.64 -1.41 11.31
C VAL A 70 7.15 -0.07 11.86
N HIS A 71 6.56 0.76 10.99
CA HIS A 71 6.07 2.09 11.36
C HIS A 71 4.57 2.24 11.12
N GLY A 72 3.89 2.99 11.97
CA GLY A 72 2.44 3.18 11.92
C GLY A 72 1.67 2.06 12.63
N LYS A 73 0.39 1.86 12.26
CA LYS A 73 -0.52 0.95 12.99
C LYS A 73 -0.07 -0.51 13.00
N ALA A 74 0.60 -0.97 11.94
CA ALA A 74 1.13 -2.34 11.83
C ALA A 74 2.15 -2.69 12.93
N ASN A 75 2.79 -1.69 13.55
CA ASN A 75 3.77 -1.94 14.61
C ASN A 75 3.11 -2.61 15.84
N THR A 76 1.88 -2.19 16.17
CA THR A 76 1.12 -2.71 17.31
C THR A 76 0.14 -3.82 16.97
N ASP A 77 0.02 -4.18 15.69
CA ASP A 77 -0.80 -5.29 15.24
C ASP A 77 -0.17 -6.63 15.70
N ALA A 78 -0.97 -7.52 16.28
CA ALA A 78 -0.49 -8.79 16.80
C ALA A 78 -0.28 -9.86 15.72
N ASP A 79 -1.01 -9.80 14.60
CA ASP A 79 -0.94 -10.79 13.52
C ASP A 79 -0.11 -10.32 12.31
N PHE A 80 0.31 -9.05 12.29
CA PHE A 80 1.38 -8.56 11.44
C PHE A 80 2.78 -8.99 11.96
N ASN A 81 3.15 -10.24 11.68
CA ASN A 81 4.44 -10.83 12.02
C ASN A 81 4.75 -12.10 11.20
N LEU A 82 5.94 -12.67 11.38
CA LEU A 82 6.30 -14.02 10.88
C LEU A 82 6.18 -14.24 9.36
N GLY A 83 6.17 -13.18 8.53
CA GLY A 83 5.94 -13.33 7.09
C GLY A 83 4.49 -13.19 6.65
N SER A 84 3.59 -12.76 7.55
CA SER A 84 2.15 -12.72 7.31
C SER A 84 1.48 -11.50 7.94
N ASP A 85 0.24 -11.28 7.53
CA ASP A 85 -0.71 -10.29 8.03
C ASP A 85 -2.13 -10.87 7.84
N GLU A 86 -3.06 -10.65 8.78
CA GLU A 86 -4.45 -11.09 8.66
C GLU A 86 -5.42 -9.91 8.54
N ILE A 87 -6.13 -9.81 7.41
CA ILE A 87 -7.10 -8.74 7.18
C ILE A 87 -8.52 -9.27 7.16
N VAL A 88 -9.35 -8.74 8.05
CA VAL A 88 -10.78 -9.08 8.11
C VAL A 88 -11.59 -8.17 7.20
N TYR A 89 -12.39 -8.75 6.31
CA TYR A 89 -13.37 -8.01 5.50
C TYR A 89 -14.78 -8.19 6.08
N ARG A 90 -15.51 -7.09 6.26
CA ARG A 90 -16.89 -7.10 6.77
C ARG A 90 -17.75 -6.10 6.03
N PHE A 91 -18.59 -6.61 5.13
CA PHE A 91 -19.50 -5.80 4.34
C PHE A 91 -20.92 -6.37 4.42
N PRO A 92 -21.96 -5.52 4.26
CA PRO A 92 -23.33 -5.99 4.23
C PRO A 92 -23.57 -6.89 3.01
N VAL A 93 -24.28 -8.00 3.21
CA VAL A 93 -24.72 -8.87 2.12
C VAL A 93 -26.13 -8.43 1.69
N PRO A 94 -26.32 -7.95 0.44
CA PRO A 94 -27.57 -7.34 0.02
C PRO A 94 -28.70 -8.34 -0.26
N SER A 95 -28.40 -9.63 -0.47
CA SER A 95 -29.41 -10.65 -0.76
C SER A 95 -28.97 -12.07 -0.39
N VAL A 96 -29.96 -12.94 -0.18
CA VAL A 96 -29.78 -14.38 -0.01
C VAL A 96 -29.40 -14.99 -1.36
N GLY A 97 -28.32 -15.76 -1.42
CA GLY A 97 -27.87 -16.39 -2.65
C GLY A 97 -26.43 -16.88 -2.62
N GLU A 98 -25.93 -17.30 -3.77
CA GLU A 98 -24.51 -17.62 -3.95
C GLU A 98 -23.74 -16.32 -4.20
N LEU A 99 -22.75 -16.07 -3.35
CA LEU A 99 -21.76 -15.00 -3.51
C LEU A 99 -20.45 -15.61 -3.99
N GLU A 100 -19.82 -14.98 -4.97
CA GLU A 100 -18.44 -15.22 -5.33
C GLU A 100 -17.57 -14.10 -4.73
N ILE A 101 -16.59 -14.49 -3.92
CA ILE A 101 -15.62 -13.59 -3.30
C ILE A 101 -14.29 -13.87 -3.97
N GLN A 102 -13.68 -12.84 -4.55
CA GLN A 102 -12.33 -12.90 -5.08
C GLN A 102 -11.45 -11.95 -4.27
N VAL A 103 -10.29 -12.45 -3.83
CA VAL A 103 -9.24 -11.63 -3.20
C VAL A 103 -8.00 -11.72 -4.07
N THR A 104 -7.42 -10.58 -4.40
CA THR A 104 -6.25 -10.48 -5.26
C THR A 104 -5.16 -9.67 -4.57
N LEU A 105 -3.94 -10.21 -4.54
CA LEU A 105 -2.75 -9.49 -4.13
C LEU A 105 -2.01 -8.99 -5.37
N ASN A 106 -1.84 -7.68 -5.47
CA ASN A 106 -1.16 -7.03 -6.59
C ASN A 106 0.18 -6.43 -6.14
N TYR A 107 1.16 -6.43 -7.03
CA TYR A 107 2.44 -5.75 -6.89
C TYR A 107 2.50 -4.55 -7.86
N GLN A 108 3.00 -3.42 -7.36
CA GLN A 108 3.32 -2.26 -8.18
C GLN A 108 4.79 -1.88 -7.96
N ILE A 109 5.51 -1.63 -9.05
CA ILE A 109 6.94 -1.28 -8.99
C ILE A 109 7.14 0.12 -8.39
N ILE A 110 6.22 1.04 -8.68
CA ILE A 110 6.33 2.44 -8.28
C ILE A 110 4.96 2.98 -7.91
N MET A 111 4.88 3.65 -6.76
CA MET A 111 3.67 4.30 -6.27
C MET A 111 3.34 5.53 -7.11
N HIS A 112 2.06 5.84 -7.24
CA HIS A 112 1.58 7.01 -7.96
C HIS A 112 2.21 8.32 -7.48
N GLY A 113 2.35 8.51 -6.16
CA GLY A 113 2.94 9.71 -5.56
C GLY A 113 4.34 10.04 -6.09
N PHE A 114 5.21 9.03 -6.20
CA PHE A 114 6.56 9.19 -6.77
C PHE A 114 6.53 9.60 -8.23
N LEU A 115 5.61 9.06 -9.02
CA LEU A 115 5.44 9.43 -10.43
C LEU A 115 5.02 10.89 -10.55
N GLN A 116 4.01 11.30 -9.79
CA GLN A 116 3.52 12.68 -9.83
C GLN A 116 4.58 13.69 -9.37
N ASP A 117 5.37 13.33 -8.36
CA ASP A 117 6.49 14.17 -7.93
C ASP A 117 7.54 14.31 -9.04
N LEU A 118 7.98 13.19 -9.62
CA LEU A 118 8.93 13.18 -10.74
C LEU A 118 8.41 13.99 -11.94
N TYR A 119 7.11 13.93 -12.24
CA TYR A 119 6.50 14.63 -13.35
C TYR A 119 6.42 16.15 -13.17
N LYS A 120 6.69 16.69 -11.97
CA LYS A 120 6.82 18.14 -11.77
C LYS A 120 8.03 18.70 -12.53
N ASP A 121 9.09 17.90 -12.68
CA ASP A 121 10.30 18.25 -13.44
C ASP A 121 10.14 18.01 -14.96
N ASN A 122 8.94 18.27 -15.49
CA ASN A 122 8.59 17.99 -16.88
C ASN A 122 9.40 18.78 -17.91
N THR A 123 10.25 19.72 -17.52
CA THR A 123 11.17 20.41 -18.44
C THR A 123 12.35 19.53 -18.84
N LEU A 124 12.71 18.55 -18.01
CA LEU A 124 13.82 17.63 -18.26
C LEU A 124 13.44 16.60 -19.34
N PRO A 125 14.28 16.40 -20.38
CA PRO A 125 14.02 15.40 -21.42
C PRO A 125 13.84 13.99 -20.88
N GLU A 126 14.59 13.61 -19.87
CA GLU A 126 14.60 12.28 -19.24
C GLU A 126 13.25 11.99 -18.58
N VAL A 127 12.68 12.98 -17.87
CA VAL A 127 11.36 12.88 -17.24
C VAL A 127 10.27 12.69 -18.29
N LYS A 128 10.33 13.42 -19.41
CA LYS A 128 9.38 13.26 -20.52
C LYS A 128 9.46 11.87 -21.15
N ILE A 129 10.68 11.36 -21.36
CA ILE A 129 10.91 10.02 -21.93
C ILE A 129 10.38 8.95 -20.96
N PHE A 130 10.75 9.04 -19.69
CA PHE A 130 10.28 8.11 -18.66
C PHE A 130 8.76 8.13 -18.56
N LYS A 131 8.13 9.30 -18.51
CA LYS A 131 6.67 9.44 -18.47
C LYS A 131 6.01 8.73 -19.66
N ARG A 132 6.50 8.95 -20.88
CA ARG A 132 5.99 8.26 -22.07
C ARG A 132 6.18 6.75 -21.98
N MET A 133 7.38 6.29 -21.62
CA MET A 133 7.68 4.86 -21.47
C MET A 133 6.77 4.23 -20.43
N TYR A 134 6.55 4.90 -19.31
CA TYR A 134 5.62 4.46 -18.29
C TYR A 134 4.23 4.39 -18.90
N GLU A 135 3.66 5.49 -19.40
CA GLU A 135 2.32 5.58 -20.03
C GLU A 135 2.06 4.49 -21.08
N ASP A 136 3.04 4.17 -21.91
CA ASP A 136 2.97 3.14 -22.96
C ASP A 136 2.98 1.69 -22.42
N GLN A 137 3.29 1.48 -21.14
CA GLN A 137 3.24 0.14 -20.53
C GLN A 137 1.79 -0.37 -20.45
N PRO A 138 1.52 -1.59 -20.96
CA PRO A 138 0.18 -2.18 -20.92
C PRO A 138 -0.25 -2.58 -19.50
N PHE A 139 0.71 -2.79 -18.60
CA PHE A 139 0.47 -3.20 -17.21
C PHE A 139 1.20 -2.27 -16.25
N LYS A 140 0.47 -1.77 -15.25
CA LYS A 140 1.00 -0.91 -14.17
C LYS A 140 1.22 -1.66 -12.86
N HIS A 141 0.64 -2.83 -12.78
CA HIS A 141 0.74 -3.76 -11.66
C HIS A 141 0.80 -5.19 -12.21
N GLU A 142 1.25 -6.10 -11.37
CA GLU A 142 1.22 -7.53 -11.60
C GLU A 142 0.40 -8.21 -10.50
N LYS A 143 -0.39 -9.21 -10.87
CA LYS A 143 -1.08 -10.05 -9.90
C LYS A 143 -0.10 -11.08 -9.34
N ILE A 144 0.18 -11.01 -8.04
CA ILE A 144 1.05 -11.96 -7.34
C ILE A 144 0.29 -13.24 -7.03
N ALA A 145 -0.93 -13.10 -6.51
CA ALA A 145 -1.76 -14.21 -6.08
C ALA A 145 -3.24 -13.83 -6.15
N ASP A 146 -4.10 -14.82 -6.34
CA ASP A 146 -5.53 -14.70 -6.15
C ASP A 146 -6.13 -15.95 -5.51
N THR A 147 -7.27 -15.76 -4.88
CA THR A 147 -8.10 -16.84 -4.37
C THR A 147 -9.58 -16.51 -4.55
N HIS A 148 -10.39 -17.55 -4.67
CA HIS A 148 -11.83 -17.46 -4.85
C HIS A 148 -12.54 -18.27 -3.76
N ALA A 149 -13.62 -17.74 -3.23
CA ALA A 149 -14.51 -18.43 -2.31
C ALA A 149 -15.96 -18.28 -2.76
N LYS A 150 -16.73 -19.37 -2.66
CA LYS A 150 -18.17 -19.35 -2.86
C LYS A 150 -18.85 -19.46 -1.51
N VAL A 151 -19.74 -18.51 -1.23
CA VAL A 151 -20.50 -18.46 0.03
C VAL A 151 -21.98 -18.47 -0.30
N VAL A 152 -22.71 -19.43 0.27
CA VAL A 152 -24.18 -19.44 0.18
C VAL A 152 -24.74 -18.76 1.42
N THR A 153 -25.35 -17.60 1.22
CA THR A 153 -26.02 -16.87 2.29
C THR A 153 -27.44 -17.42 2.45
N LYS A 154 -27.90 -17.55 3.70
CA LYS A 154 -29.21 -18.12 4.07
C LYS A 154 -30.08 -17.04 4.70
#